data_AF-H9F6A6-F1
#
_entry.id   AF-H9F6A6-F1
#
_cell.length_a   1.000
_cell.length_b   1.000
_cell.length_c   1.000
_cell.angle_alpha   90.00
_cell.angle_beta   90.00
_cell.angle_gamma   90.00
#
_symmetry.space_group_name_H-M   'P 1'
#
loop_
_entity.id
_entity.type
_entity.pdbx_description
1 polymer ?
#
loop_
_entity_poly.entity_id
_entity_poly.type
_entity_poly.pdbx_seq_one_letter_code
_entity_poly.pdbx_strand_id
1 'polypeptide(L)'
;PKLLPLELEKTAIQKYTVTEFQPLYYVAESFNDAKEKVRNFAATIPRPFSVRYDPYTQRIEVLDNTQQLKILADSINSEIGILCSALQKIK
;
A
#
# COMPACT_ATOMS: atom_id res chain seq x y z
N PRO A 1 -10.97 2.58 -27.59
CA PRO A 1 -9.79 2.62 -26.69
C PRO A 1 -9.36 1.19 -26.36
N LYS A 2 -8.06 0.95 -26.23
CA LYS A 2 -7.53 -0.38 -25.87
C LYS A 2 -7.59 -0.54 -24.35
N LEU A 3 -8.01 -1.71 -23.88
CA LEU A 3 -7.99 -2.08 -22.46
C LEU A 3 -6.92 -3.15 -22.26
N LEU A 4 -6.07 -2.97 -21.26
CA LEU A 4 -5.07 -3.95 -20.85
C LEU A 4 -5.21 -4.27 -19.36
N PRO A 5 -4.84 -5.48 -18.91
CA PRO A 5 -4.70 -5.77 -17.48
C PRO A 5 -3.70 -4.82 -16.82
N LEU A 6 -3.98 -4.40 -15.59
CA LEU A 6 -3.08 -3.53 -14.82
C LEU A 6 -1.76 -4.25 -14.54
N GLU A 7 -0.69 -3.77 -15.19
CA GLU A 7 0.69 -4.19 -14.99
C GLU A 7 1.55 -2.96 -14.68
N LEU A 8 2.04 -2.84 -13.44
CA LEU A 8 2.66 -1.62 -12.93
C LEU A 8 3.97 -1.27 -13.66
N GLU A 9 4.77 -2.27 -14.01
CA GLU A 9 6.04 -2.09 -14.73
C GLU A 9 5.84 -1.46 -16.12
N LYS A 10 4.77 -1.86 -16.83
CA LYS A 10 4.42 -1.29 -18.14
C LYS A 10 3.69 0.05 -17.98
N THR A 11 2.78 0.14 -17.02
CA THR A 11 1.98 1.35 -16.78
C THR A 11 2.83 2.54 -16.35
N ALA A 12 3.86 2.31 -15.51
CA ALA A 12 4.72 3.37 -14.99
C ALA A 12 5.56 4.08 -16.07
N ILE A 13 5.83 3.41 -17.19
CA ILE A 13 6.61 3.96 -18.31
C ILE A 13 5.75 4.29 -19.54
N GLN A 14 4.44 4.05 -19.47
CA GLN A 14 3.51 4.26 -20.59
C GLN A 14 3.40 5.77 -20.90
N LYS A 15 3.75 6.16 -22.12
CA LYS A 15 3.55 7.54 -22.60
C LYS A 15 2.07 7.85 -22.75
N TYR A 16 1.69 9.07 -22.40
CA TYR A 16 0.32 9.58 -22.48
C TYR A 16 0.30 11.02 -23.00
N THR A 17 -0.79 11.38 -23.70
CA THR A 17 -1.02 12.74 -24.22
C THR A 17 -1.91 13.51 -23.25
N VAL A 18 -1.69 14.80 -23.03
CA VAL A 18 -2.49 15.57 -22.04
C VAL A 18 -3.75 16.23 -22.62
N THR A 19 -3.81 16.38 -23.95
CA THR A 19 -4.85 17.17 -24.64
C THR A 19 -6.01 16.33 -25.18
N GLU A 20 -5.81 15.03 -25.37
CA GLU A 20 -6.77 14.13 -26.03
C GLU A 20 -7.18 12.97 -25.12
N PHE A 21 -8.24 12.26 -25.52
CA PHE A 21 -8.62 11.02 -24.87
C PHE A 21 -7.49 9.99 -24.94
N GLN A 22 -7.31 9.23 -23.87
CA GLN A 22 -6.25 8.24 -23.81
C GLN A 22 -6.58 7.08 -24.76
N PRO A 23 -5.64 6.67 -25.63
CA PRO A 23 -5.87 5.54 -26.54
C PRO A 23 -5.85 4.19 -25.81
N LEU A 24 -5.26 4.14 -24.61
CA LEU A 24 -5.03 2.95 -23.80
C LEU A 24 -5.47 3.20 -22.35
N TYR A 25 -6.14 2.22 -21.75
CA TYR A 25 -6.48 2.21 -20.33
C TYR A 25 -6.08 0.87 -19.71
N TYR A 26 -5.76 0.91 -18.41
CA TYR A 26 -5.44 -0.26 -17.61
C TYR A 26 -6.59 -0.60 -16.68
N VAL A 27 -6.91 -1.89 -16.58
CA VAL A 27 -8.03 -2.41 -15.79
C VAL A 27 -7.48 -3.33 -14.70
N ALA A 28 -7.81 -3.02 -13.46
CA ALA A 28 -7.59 -3.90 -12.32
C ALA A 28 -8.84 -4.76 -12.09
N GLU A 29 -8.66 -5.95 -11.52
CA GLU A 29 -9.79 -6.83 -11.21
C GLU A 29 -10.62 -6.30 -10.03
N SER A 30 -9.96 -5.61 -9.10
CA SER A 30 -10.57 -4.93 -7.96
C SER A 30 -9.64 -3.87 -7.38
N PHE A 31 -10.15 -3.04 -6.46
CA PHE A 31 -9.29 -2.14 -5.69
C PHE A 31 -8.29 -2.88 -4.80
N ASN A 32 -8.61 -4.10 -4.33
CA ASN A 32 -7.67 -4.90 -3.56
C ASN A 32 -6.51 -5.41 -4.44
N ASP A 33 -6.83 -5.93 -5.62
CA ASP A 33 -5.84 -6.34 -6.63
C ASP A 33 -4.91 -5.17 -7.01
N ALA A 34 -5.49 -3.99 -7.29
CA ALA A 34 -4.71 -2.79 -7.59
C ALA A 34 -3.78 -2.40 -6.44
N LYS A 35 -4.27 -2.44 -5.19
CA LYS A 35 -3.49 -2.11 -3.99
C LYS A 35 -2.32 -3.07 -3.79
N GLU A 36 -2.53 -4.37 -4.01
CA GLU A 36 -1.46 -5.37 -3.91
C GLU A 36 -0.42 -5.20 -5.01
N LYS A 37 -0.84 -4.99 -6.26
CA LYS A 37 0.08 -4.71 -7.38
C LYS A 37 0.92 -3.46 -7.14
N VAL A 38 0.32 -2.37 -6.66
CA VAL A 38 1.04 -1.14 -6.28
C VAL A 38 2.01 -1.41 -5.13
N ARG A 39 1.62 -2.16 -4.10
CA ARG A 39 2.50 -2.50 -2.97
C ARG A 39 3.72 -3.29 -3.41
N ASN A 40 3.52 -4.30 -4.26
CA ASN A 40 4.60 -5.14 -4.80
C ASN A 40 5.54 -4.31 -5.68
N PHE A 41 5.00 -3.45 -6.54
CA PHE A 41 5.80 -2.53 -7.35
C PHE A 41 6.58 -1.53 -6.50
N ALA A 42 5.97 -0.96 -5.46
CA ALA A 42 6.66 -0.06 -4.55
C ALA A 42 7.81 -0.73 -3.78
N ALA A 43 7.80 -2.06 -3.62
CA ALA A 43 8.88 -2.81 -2.98
C ALA A 43 10.13 -2.96 -3.89
N THR A 44 10.00 -2.82 -5.21
CA THR A 44 11.14 -2.88 -6.14
C THR A 44 11.94 -1.57 -6.20
N ILE A 45 11.37 -0.47 -5.69
CA ILE A 45 12.02 0.84 -5.64
C ILE A 45 13.15 0.79 -4.59
N PRO A 46 14.42 1.00 -4.97
CA PRO A 46 15.54 0.92 -4.04
C PRO A 46 15.47 2.06 -3.01
N ARG A 47 15.30 1.69 -1.74
CA ARG A 47 15.36 2.62 -0.59
C ARG A 47 15.93 1.90 0.63
N PRO A 48 16.76 2.57 1.45
CA PRO A 48 17.40 1.94 2.62
C PRO A 48 16.49 1.85 3.85
N PHE A 49 15.24 2.32 3.76
CA PHE A 49 14.27 2.36 4.85
C PHE A 49 12.87 2.00 4.36
N SER A 50 12.00 1.62 5.28
CA SER A 50 10.55 1.53 5.02
C SER A 50 9.84 2.73 5.64
N VAL A 51 8.60 2.97 5.23
CA VAL A 51 7.77 4.04 5.79
C VAL A 51 6.40 3.51 6.17
N ARG A 52 5.84 4.06 7.23
CA ARG A 52 4.46 3.84 7.68
C ARG A 52 3.77 5.19 7.83
N TYR A 53 2.49 5.23 7.50
CA TYR A 53 1.65 6.39 7.80
C TYR A 53 1.04 6.23 9.19
N ASP A 54 1.22 7.23 10.05
CA ASP A 54 0.50 7.35 11.31
C ASP A 54 -0.74 8.25 11.10
N PRO A 55 -1.97 7.68 11.13
CA PRO A 55 -3.19 8.45 10.95
C PRO A 55 -3.52 9.38 12.12
N TYR A 56 -2.99 9.14 13.32
CA TYR A 56 -3.31 9.95 14.50
C TYR A 56 -2.57 11.28 14.46
N THR A 57 -1.28 11.26 14.09
CA THR A 57 -0.47 12.48 13.97
C THR A 57 -0.43 13.03 12.55
N GLN A 58 -0.98 12.29 11.57
CA GLN A 58 -0.93 12.60 10.14
C GLN A 58 0.52 12.73 9.63
N ARG A 59 1.41 11.87 10.12
CA ARG A 59 2.85 11.89 9.81
C ARG A 59 3.32 10.61 9.14
N ILE A 60 4.46 10.74 8.46
CA ILE A 60 5.20 9.59 7.94
C ILE A 60 6.25 9.19 8.98
N GLU A 61 6.14 7.96 9.45
CA GLU A 61 7.13 7.30 10.28
C GLU A 61 8.11 6.57 9.37
N VAL A 62 9.38 6.95 9.43
CA VAL A 62 10.46 6.17 8.83
C VAL A 62 10.72 4.98 9.75
N LEU A 63 10.88 3.79 9.19
CA LEU A 63 11.23 2.56 9.88
C LEU A 63 12.67 2.21 9.49
N ASP A 64 13.63 2.80 10.20
CA ASP A 64 15.07 2.65 9.93
C ASP A 64 15.87 2.09 11.12
N ASN A 65 15.24 1.94 12.30
CA ASN A 65 15.90 1.45 13.50
C ASN A 65 15.04 0.47 14.33
N THR A 66 15.70 -0.26 15.22
CA THR A 66 15.08 -1.30 16.05
C THR A 66 14.06 -0.75 17.05
N GLN A 67 14.22 0.50 17.50
CA GLN A 67 13.30 1.13 18.44
C GLN A 67 11.93 1.40 17.77
N GLN A 68 11.93 1.96 16.56
CA GLN A 68 10.71 2.19 15.78
C GLN A 68 10.00 0.88 15.42
N LEU A 69 10.77 -0.15 15.03
CA LEU A 69 10.20 -1.48 14.76
C LEU A 69 9.53 -2.07 16.01
N LYS A 70 10.10 -1.86 17.20
CA LYS A 70 9.50 -2.28 18.46
C LYS A 70 8.20 -1.54 18.76
N ILE A 71 8.18 -0.21 18.61
CA ILE A 71 6.96 0.61 18.78
C ILE A 71 5.83 0.11 17.86
N LEU A 72 6.17 -0.18 16.60
CA LEU A 72 5.25 -0.75 15.63
C LEU A 72 4.71 -2.13 16.07
N ALA A 73 5.59 -3.02 16.53
CA ALA A 73 5.20 -4.34 17.01
C ALA A 73 4.28 -4.26 18.24
N ASP A 74 4.59 -3.37 19.19
CA ASP A 74 3.79 -3.14 20.39
C ASP A 74 2.39 -2.59 20.04
N SER A 75 2.30 -1.68 19.06
CA SER A 75 1.02 -1.17 18.52
C SER A 75 0.18 -2.29 17.90
N ILE A 76 0.77 -3.14 17.05
CA ILE A 76 0.07 -4.27 16.44
C ILE A 76 -0.43 -5.26 17.51
N ASN A 77 0.40 -5.56 18.51
CA ASN A 77 0.00 -6.43 19.62
C ASN A 77 -1.18 -5.87 20.41
N SER A 78 -1.21 -4.55 20.64
CA SER A 78 -2.35 -3.88 21.28
C SER A 78 -3.64 -4.03 20.46
N GLU A 79 -3.58 -3.80 19.15
CA GLU A 79 -4.72 -3.98 18.24
C GLU A 79 -5.24 -5.43 18.22
N ILE A 80 -4.33 -6.42 18.19
CA ILE A 80 -4.69 -7.84 18.29
C ILE A 80 -5.38 -8.14 19.63
N GLY A 81 -4.89 -7.57 20.74
CA GLY A 81 -5.52 -7.71 22.05
C GLY A 81 -6.96 -7.21 22.08
N ILE A 82 -7.22 -6.06 21.46
CA ILE A 82 -8.58 -5.50 21.30
C ILE A 82 -9.45 -6.46 20.47
N LEU A 83 -8.94 -6.97 19.36
CA LEU A 83 -9.65 -7.93 18.51
C LEU A 83 -10.02 -9.21 19.29
N CYS A 84 -9.08 -9.80 20.02
CA CYS A 84 -9.32 -10.98 20.85
C CYS A 84 -10.38 -10.73 21.93
N SER A 85 -10.34 -9.56 22.57
CA SER A 85 -11.31 -9.17 23.60
C SER A 85 -12.72 -9.01 23.02
N ALA A 86 -12.84 -8.44 21.82
CA ALA A 86 -14.11 -8.32 21.12
C ALA A 86 -14.68 -9.69 20.71
N LEU A 87 -13.85 -10.60 20.21
CA LEU A 87 -14.25 -11.97 19.85
C LEU A 87 -14.80 -12.75 21.04
N GLN A 88 -14.22 -12.60 22.23
CA GLN A 88 -14.73 -13.25 23.43
C GLN A 88 -16.12 -12.78 23.86
N LYS A 89 -16.49 -11.53 23.54
CA LYS A 89 -17.80 -10.93 23.88
C LYS A 89 -18.92 -11.26 22.90
N ILE A 90 -18.59 -11.74 21.70
CA ILE A 90 -19.55 -12.15 20.68
C ILE A 90 -19.96 -13.63 20.87
N LYS A 91 -19.33 -14.34 21.82
CA LYS A 91 -19.76 -15.67 22.27
C LYS A 91 -21.02 -15.63 23.12
#